data_AF-E3M8M9-F1
#
_entry.id   AF-E3M8M9-F1
#
_cell.length_a   1.000
_cell.length_b   1.000
_cell.length_c   1.000
_cell.angle_alpha   90.00
_cell.angle_beta   90.00
_cell.angle_gamma   90.00
#
_symmetry.space_group_name_H-M   'P 1'
#
loop_
_entity.id
_entity.type
_entity.pdbx_description
1 polymer ?
#
loop_
_entity_poly.entity_id
_entity_poly.type
_entity_poly.pdbx_seq_one_letter_code
_entity_poly.pdbx_strand_id
1 'polypeptide(L)'
;MSPLPLLRLPFLPLQNIIQNWNIYEIYHFAKVSKRTKSVARAAVRKPLDISLTNIECFLIKTSFAGNSGIDHRGPETWLFELRDISKRDNTESDVYNENHVYHTLNLFSDNPLLLFLETLQLLFEVFDCSIHMVYWNSWNSEDMREVIDWMNGNDKLTRIETIQFNLNTNNQWALALFLETFQKKLGRLILYSEVSDIAPVNFSIEMERFSDFGSARWVNLPILMSMNTCKKLYLGVSLLSNQDLNVFLRSWKEGKSNSILETLRVFVPGQEDWKTVLNGLGAVVRHPTQVTRCYIEKVWFYGGVDIQRVDGTIGTVMWTHYLERDKHEKIPKNLFEAFEKTKQEWVGTDSDVVFEEKGNEIEVSDEEKVIKEYLPENCFDFTFVVWK
;
A
#
# COMPACT_ATOMS: atom_id res chain seq x y z
N MET A 1 -33.29 -27.09 34.03
CA MET A 1 -32.98 -25.69 34.36
C MET A 1 -33.95 -24.80 33.59
N SER A 2 -34.49 -23.75 34.22
CA SER A 2 -35.27 -22.73 33.51
C SER A 2 -34.34 -21.81 32.72
N PRO A 3 -34.70 -21.38 31.50
CA PRO A 3 -33.87 -20.48 30.71
C PRO A 3 -33.79 -19.11 31.40
N LEU A 4 -32.58 -18.54 31.49
CA LEU A 4 -32.36 -17.19 31.99
C LEU A 4 -32.95 -16.17 31.00
N PRO A 5 -33.89 -15.28 31.41
CA PRO A 5 -34.49 -14.32 30.51
C PRO A 5 -33.53 -13.14 30.29
N LEU A 6 -32.51 -13.34 29.45
CA LEU A 6 -31.39 -12.42 29.24
C LEU A 6 -31.82 -10.95 29.00
N LEU A 7 -32.85 -10.74 28.17
CA LEU A 7 -33.36 -9.41 27.83
C LEU A 7 -34.18 -8.72 28.94
N ARG A 8 -34.48 -9.41 30.04
CA ARG A 8 -35.14 -8.84 31.23
C ARG A 8 -34.13 -8.34 32.27
N LEU A 9 -32.84 -8.62 32.09
CA LEU A 9 -31.80 -8.07 32.96
C LEU A 9 -31.72 -6.54 32.78
N PRO A 10 -31.39 -5.80 33.85
CA PRO A 10 -31.01 -4.40 33.72
C PRO A 10 -29.83 -4.25 32.75
N PHE A 11 -29.70 -3.07 32.13
CA PHE A 11 -28.74 -2.86 31.05
C PHE A 11 -27.28 -3.10 31.49
N LEU A 12 -26.89 -2.69 32.70
CA LEU A 12 -25.50 -2.84 33.16
C LEU A 12 -25.03 -4.31 33.28
N PRO A 13 -25.76 -5.22 33.97
CA PRO A 13 -25.46 -6.65 33.92
C PRO A 13 -25.45 -7.23 32.51
N LEU A 14 -26.44 -6.85 31.68
CA LEU A 14 -26.53 -7.33 30.30
C LEU A 14 -25.35 -6.88 29.44
N GLN A 15 -24.93 -5.63 29.60
CA GLN A 15 -23.76 -5.07 28.95
C GLN A 15 -22.49 -5.82 29.35
N ASN A 16 -22.30 -6.10 30.64
CA ASN A 16 -21.15 -6.87 31.12
C ASN A 16 -21.13 -8.27 30.50
N ILE A 17 -22.28 -8.96 30.45
CA ILE A 17 -22.38 -10.28 29.78
C ILE A 17 -21.96 -10.17 28.31
N ILE A 18 -22.52 -9.22 27.56
CA ILE A 18 -22.24 -9.05 26.13
C ILE A 18 -20.77 -8.67 25.87
N GLN A 19 -20.13 -7.92 26.77
CA GLN A 19 -18.73 -7.52 26.62
C GLN A 19 -17.73 -8.67 26.78
N ASN A 20 -18.17 -9.78 27.37
CA ASN A 20 -17.41 -11.03 27.49
C ASN A 20 -17.65 -11.99 26.30
N TRP A 21 -18.56 -11.66 25.39
CA TRP A 21 -18.81 -12.46 24.20
C TRP A 21 -17.79 -12.20 23.10
N ASN A 22 -17.56 -13.24 22.30
CA ASN A 22 -16.79 -13.14 21.06
C ASN A 22 -17.63 -12.53 19.91
N ILE A 23 -17.00 -12.33 18.77
CA ILE A 23 -17.63 -11.68 17.61
C ILE A 23 -18.84 -12.47 17.08
N TYR A 24 -18.77 -13.81 17.07
CA TYR A 24 -19.85 -14.66 16.57
C TYR A 24 -21.07 -14.66 17.49
N GLU A 25 -20.86 -14.74 18.80
CA GLU A 25 -21.93 -14.66 19.79
C GLU A 25 -22.66 -13.32 19.68
N ILE A 26 -21.92 -12.22 19.56
CA ILE A 26 -22.49 -10.88 19.35
C ILE A 26 -23.24 -10.82 18.01
N TYR A 27 -22.66 -11.33 16.93
CA TYR A 27 -23.28 -11.39 15.60
C TYR A 27 -24.61 -12.16 15.63
N HIS A 28 -24.61 -13.38 16.15
CA HIS A 28 -25.80 -14.21 16.27
C HIS A 28 -26.86 -13.55 17.15
N PHE A 29 -26.46 -12.98 18.29
CA PHE A 29 -27.39 -12.27 19.16
C PHE A 29 -28.02 -11.06 18.46
N ALA A 30 -27.23 -10.27 17.73
CA ALA A 30 -27.73 -9.12 16.98
C ALA A 30 -28.71 -9.52 15.88
N LYS A 31 -28.58 -10.71 15.26
CA LYS A 31 -29.51 -11.22 14.25
C LYS A 31 -30.88 -11.61 14.78
N VAL A 32 -31.03 -11.88 16.08
CA VAL A 32 -32.30 -12.40 16.65
C VAL A 32 -33.47 -11.43 16.48
N SER A 33 -33.26 -10.13 16.70
CA SER A 33 -34.33 -9.12 16.59
C SER A 33 -33.78 -7.69 16.54
N LYS A 34 -34.63 -6.72 16.16
CA LYS A 34 -34.29 -5.29 16.28
C LYS A 34 -33.87 -4.90 17.70
N ARG A 35 -34.49 -5.48 18.72
CA ARG A 35 -34.19 -5.22 20.13
C ARG A 35 -32.80 -5.73 20.50
N THR A 36 -32.46 -6.97 20.15
CA THR A 36 -31.14 -7.54 20.47
C THR A 36 -30.02 -6.82 19.72
N LYS A 37 -30.23 -6.44 18.45
CA LYS A 37 -29.31 -5.58 17.70
C LYS A 37 -29.05 -4.24 18.39
N SER A 38 -30.11 -3.55 18.83
CA SER A 38 -29.97 -2.28 19.55
C SER A 38 -29.22 -2.44 20.88
N VAL A 39 -29.45 -3.55 21.60
CA VAL A 39 -28.74 -3.85 22.84
C VAL A 39 -27.27 -4.15 22.56
N ALA A 40 -26.96 -4.98 21.56
CA ALA A 40 -25.60 -5.32 21.14
C ALA A 40 -24.82 -4.05 20.78
N ARG A 41 -25.37 -3.21 19.91
CA ARG A 41 -24.78 -1.92 19.51
C ARG A 41 -24.51 -1.00 20.71
N ALA A 42 -25.41 -0.97 21.70
CA ALA A 42 -25.22 -0.13 22.88
C ALA A 42 -24.16 -0.68 23.84
N ALA A 43 -24.05 -2.01 23.94
CA ALA A 43 -23.15 -2.69 24.85
C ALA A 43 -21.72 -2.80 24.30
N VAL A 44 -21.59 -3.03 22.99
CA VAL A 44 -20.33 -3.22 22.28
C VAL A 44 -19.80 -1.85 21.82
N ARG A 45 -18.66 -1.45 22.38
CA ARG A 45 -17.92 -0.23 21.98
C ARG A 45 -16.46 -0.53 21.66
N LYS A 46 -16.18 -1.75 21.21
CA LYS A 46 -14.84 -2.17 20.83
C LYS A 46 -14.65 -1.90 19.34
N PRO A 47 -13.57 -1.22 18.93
CA PRO A 47 -13.27 -1.06 17.51
C PRO A 47 -12.98 -2.43 16.89
N LEU A 48 -13.55 -2.65 15.72
CA LEU A 48 -13.43 -3.89 14.97
C LEU A 48 -12.72 -3.62 13.65
N ASP A 49 -11.58 -4.25 13.46
CA ASP A 49 -10.84 -4.17 12.22
C ASP A 49 -11.24 -5.29 11.27
N ILE A 50 -11.49 -4.93 10.00
CA ILE A 50 -12.02 -5.82 8.97
C ILE A 50 -11.04 -5.91 7.80
N SER A 51 -10.85 -7.14 7.32
CA SER A 51 -10.21 -7.44 6.04
C SER A 51 -11.15 -8.24 5.15
N LEU A 52 -11.26 -7.85 3.88
CA LEU A 52 -12.14 -8.48 2.88
C LEU A 52 -11.31 -9.25 1.85
N THR A 53 -11.75 -10.44 1.46
CA THR A 53 -11.14 -11.19 0.36
C THR A 53 -12.18 -12.11 -0.30
N ASN A 54 -11.91 -12.51 -1.53
CA ASN A 54 -12.63 -13.57 -2.23
C ASN A 54 -11.56 -14.49 -2.83
N ILE A 55 -11.66 -15.79 -2.54
CA ILE A 55 -10.76 -16.80 -3.11
C ILE A 55 -11.62 -17.94 -3.63
N GLU A 56 -12.11 -18.79 -2.73
CA GLU A 56 -13.07 -19.85 -3.04
C GLU A 56 -14.52 -19.47 -2.68
N CYS A 57 -14.64 -18.45 -1.83
CA CYS A 57 -15.88 -17.87 -1.33
C CYS A 57 -15.61 -16.45 -0.80
N PHE A 58 -16.66 -15.70 -0.45
CA PHE A 58 -16.50 -14.38 0.16
C PHE A 58 -16.09 -14.52 1.63
N LEU A 59 -15.08 -13.77 2.03
CA LEU A 59 -14.47 -13.87 3.35
C LEU A 59 -14.45 -12.50 4.03
N ILE A 60 -14.93 -12.45 5.27
CA ILE A 60 -14.80 -11.29 6.16
C ILE A 60 -13.94 -11.73 7.34
N LYS A 61 -12.68 -11.31 7.36
CA LYS A 61 -11.80 -11.52 8.51
C LYS A 61 -11.94 -10.33 9.45
N THR A 62 -12.12 -10.61 10.73
CA THR A 62 -12.34 -9.59 11.75
C THR A 62 -11.42 -9.78 12.95
N SER A 63 -11.05 -8.68 13.61
CA SER A 63 -10.31 -8.71 14.88
C SER A 63 -10.62 -7.46 15.70
N PHE A 64 -10.55 -7.55 17.03
CA PHE A 64 -10.64 -6.35 17.86
C PHE A 64 -9.35 -5.52 17.75
N ALA A 65 -9.48 -4.21 17.54
CA ALA A 65 -8.33 -3.32 17.41
C ALA A 65 -7.50 -3.31 18.71
N GLY A 66 -6.16 -3.30 18.58
CA GLY A 66 -5.24 -3.28 19.73
C GLY A 66 -4.80 -4.65 20.24
N ASN A 67 -5.31 -5.75 19.69
CA ASN A 67 -4.81 -7.12 19.97
C ASN A 67 -3.46 -7.45 19.31
N SER A 68 -2.74 -6.45 18.76
CA SER A 68 -1.38 -6.58 18.22
C SER A 68 -0.31 -6.71 19.32
N GLY A 69 -0.66 -7.32 20.46
CA GLY A 69 0.30 -7.69 21.49
C GLY A 69 1.33 -8.67 20.91
N ILE A 70 2.56 -8.58 21.41
CA ILE A 70 3.67 -9.49 21.08
C ILE A 70 3.36 -10.86 21.71
N ASP A 71 2.38 -11.56 21.16
CA ASP A 71 2.17 -12.99 21.39
C ASP A 71 2.67 -13.73 20.15
N HIS A 72 3.39 -14.81 20.36
CA HIS A 72 3.95 -15.66 19.30
C HIS A 72 2.86 -16.29 18.41
N ARG A 73 1.58 -16.19 18.81
CA ARG A 73 0.41 -16.73 18.11
C ARG A 73 -0.37 -15.72 17.27
N GLY A 74 -0.01 -14.43 17.28
CA GLY A 74 -0.73 -13.37 16.58
C GLY A 74 -2.08 -13.00 17.23
N PRO A 75 -2.76 -11.94 16.74
CA PRO A 75 -4.05 -11.52 17.28
C PRO A 75 -5.13 -12.57 17.02
N GLU A 76 -5.98 -12.81 18.02
CA GLU A 76 -7.21 -13.60 17.84
C GLU A 76 -8.09 -12.96 16.76
N THR A 77 -8.59 -13.80 15.87
CA THR A 77 -9.26 -13.39 14.63
C THR A 77 -10.44 -14.30 14.34
N TRP A 78 -11.49 -13.71 13.78
CA TRP A 78 -12.76 -14.37 13.48
C TRP A 78 -13.06 -14.20 12.00
N LEU A 79 -13.13 -15.32 11.28
CA LEU A 79 -13.37 -15.43 9.86
C LEU A 79 -14.82 -15.85 9.58
N PHE A 80 -15.58 -14.99 8.93
CA PHE A 80 -16.85 -15.37 8.32
C PHE A 80 -16.58 -15.87 6.91
N GLU A 81 -17.00 -17.10 6.61
CA GLU A 81 -16.96 -17.67 5.26
C GLU A 81 -18.37 -17.73 4.70
N LEU A 82 -18.58 -17.04 3.58
CA LEU A 82 -19.90 -16.91 2.98
C LEU A 82 -19.93 -17.67 1.68
N ARG A 83 -20.58 -18.83 1.74
CA ARG A 83 -20.54 -19.88 0.72
C ARG A 83 -21.91 -20.05 0.08
N ASP A 84 -21.89 -20.57 -1.13
CA ASP A 84 -23.10 -21.04 -1.81
C ASP A 84 -23.71 -22.22 -1.05
N ILE A 85 -25.04 -22.26 -0.94
CA ILE A 85 -25.75 -23.32 -0.22
C ILE A 85 -25.45 -24.72 -0.76
N SER A 86 -25.12 -24.86 -2.05
CA SER A 86 -24.77 -26.13 -2.67
C SER A 86 -23.48 -26.73 -2.13
N LYS A 87 -22.59 -25.91 -1.55
CA LYS A 87 -21.34 -26.37 -0.92
C LYS A 87 -21.55 -26.86 0.52
N ARG A 88 -22.76 -26.80 1.05
CA ARG A 88 -23.06 -27.20 2.42
C ARG A 88 -22.93 -28.72 2.56
N ASP A 89 -21.87 -29.16 3.22
CA ASP A 89 -21.78 -30.53 3.73
C ASP A 89 -22.38 -30.57 5.15
N ASN A 90 -23.16 -31.60 5.45
CA ASN A 90 -23.76 -31.80 6.77
C ASN A 90 -22.71 -32.20 7.85
N THR A 91 -21.44 -32.34 7.46
CA THR A 91 -20.33 -32.68 8.34
C THR A 91 -19.42 -31.50 8.70
N GLU A 92 -19.62 -30.31 8.10
CA GLU A 92 -18.82 -29.11 8.43
C GLU A 92 -19.24 -28.53 9.78
N SER A 93 -18.39 -28.72 10.79
CA SER A 93 -18.46 -27.99 12.07
C SER A 93 -17.60 -26.73 12.01
N ASP A 94 -17.91 -25.73 12.86
CA ASP A 94 -17.03 -24.59 13.10
C ASP A 94 -15.62 -25.10 13.44
N VAL A 95 -14.61 -24.65 12.69
CA VAL A 95 -13.23 -25.13 12.83
C VAL A 95 -12.48 -24.18 13.77
N TYR A 96 -11.98 -24.73 14.88
CA TYR A 96 -11.01 -24.06 15.74
C TYR A 96 -9.62 -24.62 15.45
N ASN A 97 -8.69 -23.76 15.03
CA ASN A 97 -7.30 -24.16 14.81
C ASN A 97 -6.48 -23.84 16.08
N GLU A 98 -5.92 -24.86 16.71
CA GLU A 98 -5.13 -24.70 17.94
C GLU A 98 -3.80 -23.95 17.69
N ASN A 99 -3.28 -24.07 16.46
CA ASN A 99 -1.97 -23.53 16.05
C ASN A 99 -2.05 -22.10 15.53
N HIS A 100 -3.25 -21.67 15.10
CA HIS A 100 -3.49 -20.32 14.63
C HIS A 100 -4.79 -19.86 15.26
N VAL A 101 -4.80 -18.75 16.01
CA VAL A 101 -5.97 -18.26 16.76
C VAL A 101 -7.07 -17.69 15.83
N TYR A 102 -7.46 -18.46 14.82
CA TYR A 102 -8.52 -18.20 13.84
C TYR A 102 -9.73 -19.06 14.21
N HIS A 103 -10.87 -18.41 14.40
CA HIS A 103 -12.17 -19.06 14.45
C HIS A 103 -12.82 -18.95 13.08
N THR A 104 -13.50 -19.99 12.59
CA THR A 104 -14.21 -19.94 11.30
C THR A 104 -15.70 -20.18 11.50
N LEU A 105 -16.54 -19.26 11.00
CA LEU A 105 -18.00 -19.40 10.96
C LEU A 105 -18.45 -19.50 9.51
N ASN A 106 -19.00 -20.65 9.14
CA ASN A 106 -19.56 -20.89 7.81
C ASN A 106 -21.01 -20.41 7.73
N LEU A 107 -21.28 -19.53 6.75
CA LEU A 107 -22.61 -19.03 6.43
C LEU A 107 -22.96 -19.39 4.99
N PHE A 108 -24.19 -19.84 4.77
CA PHE A 108 -24.63 -20.35 3.48
C PHE A 108 -25.86 -19.61 2.95
N SER A 109 -25.91 -19.36 1.63
CA SER A 109 -27.02 -18.70 0.94
C SER A 109 -27.05 -19.10 -0.54
N ASP A 110 -28.21 -19.01 -1.19
CA ASP A 110 -28.34 -19.07 -2.65
C ASP A 110 -27.72 -17.83 -3.34
N ASN A 111 -27.53 -16.74 -2.58
CA ASN A 111 -26.81 -15.55 -3.02
C ASN A 111 -25.74 -15.19 -1.98
N PRO A 112 -24.50 -15.69 -2.13
CA PRO A 112 -23.41 -15.44 -1.20
C PRO A 112 -22.95 -13.98 -1.15
N LEU A 113 -23.03 -13.25 -2.28
CA LEU A 113 -22.67 -11.84 -2.34
C LEU A 113 -23.63 -10.99 -1.51
N LEU A 114 -24.94 -11.21 -1.65
CA LEU A 114 -25.94 -10.51 -0.84
C LEU A 114 -25.73 -10.82 0.65
N LEU A 115 -25.51 -12.08 1.00
CA LEU A 115 -25.20 -12.48 2.38
C LEU A 115 -23.93 -11.77 2.91
N PHE A 116 -22.94 -11.55 2.05
CA PHE A 116 -21.71 -10.81 2.36
C PHE A 116 -21.97 -9.35 2.67
N LEU A 117 -22.71 -8.67 1.81
CA LEU A 117 -23.09 -7.27 2.03
C LEU A 117 -23.98 -7.11 3.28
N GLU A 118 -24.94 -8.01 3.50
CA GLU A 118 -25.78 -8.01 4.70
C GLU A 118 -24.98 -8.26 5.99
N THR A 119 -24.01 -9.17 5.93
CA THR A 119 -23.13 -9.46 7.07
C THR A 119 -22.24 -8.27 7.38
N LEU A 120 -21.62 -7.66 6.36
CA LEU A 120 -20.86 -6.42 6.54
C LEU A 120 -21.71 -5.29 7.10
N GLN A 121 -22.91 -5.09 6.56
CA GLN A 121 -23.85 -4.08 7.03
C GLN A 121 -24.18 -4.29 8.51
N LEU A 122 -24.48 -5.52 8.92
CA LEU A 122 -24.77 -5.82 10.32
C LEU A 122 -23.57 -5.56 11.24
N LEU A 123 -22.36 -5.95 10.81
CA LEU A 123 -21.14 -5.68 11.58
C LEU A 123 -20.95 -4.16 11.76
N PHE A 124 -21.07 -3.37 10.69
CA PHE A 124 -20.99 -1.91 10.74
C PHE A 124 -22.11 -1.26 11.57
N GLU A 125 -23.26 -1.90 11.73
CA GLU A 125 -24.34 -1.40 12.59
C GLU A 125 -24.08 -1.66 14.09
N VAL A 126 -23.40 -2.76 14.41
CA VAL A 126 -23.20 -3.24 15.79
C VAL A 126 -21.87 -2.78 16.38
N PHE A 127 -20.81 -2.82 15.58
CA PHE A 127 -19.45 -2.51 16.00
C PHE A 127 -18.99 -1.14 15.46
N ASP A 128 -17.90 -0.63 16.04
CA ASP A 128 -17.17 0.52 15.49
C ASP A 128 -16.13 0.00 14.48
N CYS A 129 -16.54 -0.16 13.22
CA CYS A 129 -15.76 -0.87 12.21
C CYS A 129 -14.82 0.04 11.42
N SER A 130 -13.62 -0.47 11.14
CA SER A 130 -12.73 -0.01 10.07
C SER A 130 -12.50 -1.12 9.05
N ILE A 131 -12.29 -0.77 7.78
CA ILE A 131 -11.74 -1.70 6.79
C ILE A 131 -10.27 -1.35 6.59
N HIS A 132 -9.39 -2.16 7.15
CA HIS A 132 -7.95 -2.00 6.99
C HIS A 132 -7.46 -2.53 5.65
N MET A 133 -8.05 -3.62 5.15
CA MET A 133 -7.53 -4.31 3.98
C MET A 133 -8.63 -4.87 3.07
N VAL A 134 -8.49 -4.70 1.76
CA VAL A 134 -9.31 -5.37 0.75
C VAL A 134 -8.42 -6.07 -0.26
N TYR A 135 -8.59 -7.38 -0.43
CA TYR A 135 -7.88 -8.19 -1.40
C TYR A 135 -8.79 -8.50 -2.60
N TRP A 136 -8.52 -7.85 -3.72
CA TRP A 136 -9.14 -8.16 -5.01
C TRP A 136 -8.31 -9.24 -5.72
N ASN A 137 -8.49 -10.48 -5.27
CA ASN A 137 -7.97 -11.66 -5.94
C ASN A 137 -9.14 -12.44 -6.57
N SER A 138 -9.11 -12.72 -7.87
CA SER A 138 -10.13 -13.56 -8.54
C SER A 138 -11.60 -13.10 -8.43
N TRP A 139 -11.89 -11.87 -7.98
CA TRP A 139 -13.26 -11.33 -8.00
C TRP A 139 -13.69 -11.08 -9.45
N ASN A 140 -14.92 -11.47 -9.79
CA ASN A 140 -15.51 -11.01 -11.05
C ASN A 140 -15.89 -9.52 -10.93
N SER A 141 -16.02 -8.85 -12.08
CA SER A 141 -16.25 -7.41 -12.11
C SER A 141 -17.63 -6.97 -11.63
N GLU A 142 -18.63 -7.85 -11.66
CA GLU A 142 -19.99 -7.56 -11.19
C GLU A 142 -20.01 -7.52 -9.66
N ASP A 143 -19.51 -8.57 -9.00
CA ASP A 143 -19.40 -8.64 -7.54
C ASP A 143 -18.55 -7.49 -6.99
N MET A 144 -17.42 -7.20 -7.66
CA MET A 144 -16.53 -6.12 -7.29
C MET A 144 -17.26 -4.76 -7.33
N ARG A 145 -18.08 -4.52 -8.36
CA ARG A 145 -18.85 -3.29 -8.49
C ARG A 145 -19.86 -3.15 -7.35
N GLU A 146 -20.61 -4.20 -7.03
CA GLU A 146 -21.57 -4.17 -5.93
C GLU A 146 -20.92 -3.88 -4.57
N VAL A 147 -19.75 -4.47 -4.31
CA VAL A 147 -19.00 -4.18 -3.08
C VAL A 147 -18.44 -2.76 -3.07
N ILE A 148 -17.96 -2.23 -4.20
CA ILE A 148 -17.54 -0.83 -4.31
C ILE A 148 -18.72 0.11 -4.08
N ASP A 149 -19.87 -0.17 -4.66
CA ASP A 149 -21.09 0.63 -4.49
C ASP A 149 -21.54 0.64 -3.02
N TRP A 150 -21.48 -0.51 -2.35
CA TRP A 150 -21.71 -0.60 -0.91
C TRP A 150 -20.70 0.24 -0.11
N MET A 151 -19.41 0.12 -0.41
CA MET A 151 -18.35 0.90 0.28
C MET A 151 -18.55 2.41 0.09
N ASN A 152 -18.86 2.84 -1.14
CA ASN A 152 -19.13 4.22 -1.49
C ASN A 152 -20.35 4.77 -0.75
N GLY A 153 -21.43 3.98 -0.67
CA GLY A 153 -22.68 4.33 0.01
C GLY A 153 -22.62 4.26 1.55
N ASN A 154 -21.54 3.74 2.14
CA ASN A 154 -21.40 3.65 3.59
C ASN A 154 -20.77 4.92 4.17
N ASP A 155 -21.55 5.73 4.88
CA ASP A 155 -21.10 6.99 5.49
C ASP A 155 -20.11 6.80 6.64
N LYS A 156 -20.13 5.64 7.32
CA LYS A 156 -19.17 5.33 8.39
C LYS A 156 -17.78 5.02 7.84
N LEU A 157 -17.70 4.61 6.57
CA LEU A 157 -16.45 4.28 5.91
C LEU A 157 -15.89 5.52 5.21
N THR A 158 -15.00 6.26 5.88
CA THR A 158 -14.40 7.47 5.31
C THR A 158 -13.07 7.21 4.60
N ARG A 159 -12.35 6.16 5.01
CA ARG A 159 -11.04 5.77 4.50
C ARG A 159 -10.90 4.25 4.52
N ILE A 160 -10.21 3.71 3.51
CA ILE A 160 -9.68 2.35 3.52
C ILE A 160 -8.17 2.44 3.60
N GLU A 161 -7.54 1.66 4.48
CA GLU A 161 -6.10 1.79 4.71
C GLU A 161 -5.29 1.15 3.59
N THR A 162 -5.62 -0.08 3.17
CA THR A 162 -4.94 -0.75 2.06
C THR A 162 -5.92 -1.50 1.15
N ILE A 163 -5.70 -1.39 -0.15
CA ILE A 163 -6.33 -2.22 -1.17
C ILE A 163 -5.25 -2.89 -1.98
N GLN A 164 -5.38 -4.19 -2.19
CA GLN A 164 -4.45 -5.00 -2.96
C GLN A 164 -5.15 -5.65 -4.15
N PHE A 165 -4.54 -5.57 -5.32
CA PHE A 165 -4.93 -6.32 -6.51
C PHE A 165 -3.89 -7.36 -6.86
N ASN A 166 -4.37 -8.54 -7.25
CA ASN A 166 -3.59 -9.52 -8.00
C ASN A 166 -4.16 -9.58 -9.43
N LEU A 167 -3.49 -8.93 -10.37
CA LEU A 167 -3.90 -8.82 -11.76
C LEU A 167 -3.27 -9.93 -12.60
N ASN A 168 -4.11 -10.57 -13.40
CA ASN A 168 -3.78 -11.55 -14.42
C ASN A 168 -4.59 -11.26 -15.69
N THR A 169 -4.44 -12.09 -16.72
CA THR A 169 -5.11 -11.89 -18.03
C THR A 169 -6.63 -11.87 -17.96
N ASN A 170 -7.24 -12.44 -16.92
CA ASN A 170 -8.69 -12.55 -16.78
C ASN A 170 -9.33 -11.39 -16.01
N ASN A 171 -8.54 -10.53 -15.35
CA ASN A 171 -9.08 -9.45 -14.52
C ASN A 171 -8.33 -8.11 -14.68
N GLN A 172 -7.66 -7.90 -15.82
CA GLN A 172 -6.88 -6.67 -16.10
C GLN A 172 -7.72 -5.39 -16.03
N TRP A 173 -9.03 -5.48 -16.28
CA TRP A 173 -9.97 -4.34 -16.22
C TRP A 173 -10.38 -3.95 -14.79
N ALA A 174 -10.14 -4.82 -13.81
CA ALA A 174 -10.58 -4.60 -12.42
C ALA A 174 -9.97 -3.33 -11.83
N LEU A 175 -8.71 -3.04 -12.15
CA LEU A 175 -8.06 -1.82 -11.70
C LEU A 175 -8.70 -0.56 -12.30
N ALA A 176 -8.97 -0.55 -13.61
CA ALA A 176 -9.62 0.59 -14.26
C ALA A 176 -11.02 0.83 -13.67
N LEU A 177 -11.81 -0.23 -13.53
CA LEU A 177 -13.11 -0.18 -12.85
C LEU A 177 -13.00 0.45 -11.46
N PHE A 178 -12.05 -0.02 -10.65
CA PHE A 178 -11.82 0.52 -9.32
C PHE A 178 -11.46 2.00 -9.32
N LEU A 179 -10.49 2.39 -10.15
CA LEU A 179 -10.01 3.77 -10.27
C LEU A 179 -11.09 4.75 -10.73
N GLU A 180 -12.07 4.27 -11.53
CA GLU A 180 -13.20 5.05 -12.03
C GLU A 180 -14.36 5.16 -11.03
N THR A 181 -14.55 4.15 -10.19
CA THR A 181 -15.77 4.03 -9.37
C THR A 181 -15.57 4.27 -7.88
N PHE A 182 -14.37 4.05 -7.33
CA PHE A 182 -14.13 4.18 -5.90
C PHE A 182 -13.98 5.65 -5.46
N GLN A 183 -14.73 6.05 -4.44
CA GLN A 183 -14.89 7.46 -4.04
C GLN A 183 -14.35 7.80 -2.64
N LYS A 184 -13.92 6.81 -1.86
CA LYS A 184 -13.39 7.05 -0.51
C LYS A 184 -11.89 7.37 -0.54
N LYS A 185 -11.36 7.92 0.56
CA LYS A 185 -9.91 8.12 0.70
C LYS A 185 -9.20 6.80 0.81
N LEU A 186 -8.04 6.69 0.17
CA LEU A 186 -7.23 5.47 0.18
C LEU A 186 -5.87 5.74 0.84
N GLY A 187 -5.48 4.93 1.81
CA GLY A 187 -4.11 4.96 2.33
C GLY A 187 -3.13 4.43 1.29
N ARG A 188 -3.30 3.17 0.90
CA ARG A 188 -2.37 2.49 0.01
C ARG A 188 -3.08 1.62 -1.03
N LEU A 189 -2.63 1.73 -2.27
CA LEU A 189 -2.94 0.79 -3.35
C LEU A 189 -1.71 -0.07 -3.65
N ILE A 190 -1.87 -1.39 -3.61
CA ILE A 190 -0.84 -2.37 -3.93
C ILE A 190 -1.27 -3.17 -5.16
N LEU A 191 -0.41 -3.26 -6.16
CA LEU A 191 -0.62 -4.12 -7.32
C LEU A 191 0.45 -5.20 -7.35
N TYR A 192 0.00 -6.43 -7.57
CA TYR A 192 0.80 -7.53 -8.07
C TYR A 192 0.25 -7.88 -9.44
N SER A 193 1.06 -7.76 -10.49
CA SER A 193 0.61 -8.00 -11.85
C SER A 193 1.48 -9.05 -12.53
N GLU A 194 0.84 -10.11 -13.02
CA GLU A 194 1.47 -11.09 -13.93
C GLU A 194 1.48 -10.57 -15.39
N VAL A 195 0.73 -9.51 -15.65
CA VAL A 195 0.55 -8.94 -17.00
C VAL A 195 1.35 -7.64 -17.11
N SER A 196 1.98 -7.45 -18.27
CA SER A 196 2.80 -6.28 -18.56
C SER A 196 1.96 -5.06 -18.93
N ASP A 197 0.86 -5.29 -19.63
CA ASP A 197 -0.10 -4.27 -20.03
C ASP A 197 -1.40 -4.45 -19.24
N ILE A 198 -2.01 -3.34 -18.86
CA ILE A 198 -3.35 -3.28 -18.26
C ILE A 198 -4.24 -2.39 -19.12
N ALA A 199 -5.55 -2.45 -18.87
CA ALA A 199 -6.48 -1.50 -19.46
C ALA A 199 -6.02 -0.05 -19.20
N PRO A 200 -6.31 0.91 -20.10
CA PRO A 200 -6.01 2.31 -19.85
C PRO A 200 -6.56 2.75 -18.48
N VAL A 201 -5.70 3.36 -17.67
CA VAL A 201 -6.04 3.79 -16.32
C VAL A 201 -5.81 5.29 -16.15
N ASN A 202 -6.66 5.91 -15.34
CA ASN A 202 -6.49 7.28 -14.89
C ASN A 202 -6.52 7.33 -13.36
N PHE A 203 -5.47 7.84 -12.75
CA PHE A 203 -5.34 7.93 -11.30
C PHE A 203 -6.02 9.21 -10.79
N SER A 204 -7.36 9.16 -10.67
CA SER A 204 -8.15 10.28 -10.14
C SER A 204 -8.42 10.21 -8.63
N ILE A 205 -8.12 9.06 -8.01
CA ILE A 205 -8.39 8.80 -6.60
C ILE A 205 -7.36 9.52 -5.71
N GLU A 206 -7.83 10.11 -4.61
CA GLU A 206 -6.96 10.60 -3.53
C GLU A 206 -6.37 9.41 -2.77
N MET A 207 -5.08 9.12 -3.04
CA MET A 207 -4.35 8.04 -2.38
C MET A 207 -3.01 8.51 -1.82
N GLU A 208 -2.59 8.01 -0.67
CA GLU A 208 -1.28 8.42 -0.12
C GLU A 208 -0.12 7.67 -0.77
N ARG A 209 -0.31 6.38 -1.08
CA ARG A 209 0.75 5.50 -1.57
C ARG A 209 0.27 4.56 -2.67
N PHE A 210 1.09 4.42 -3.70
CA PHE A 210 0.91 3.43 -4.75
C PHE A 210 2.15 2.55 -4.84
N SER A 211 1.97 1.24 -4.95
CA SER A 211 3.06 0.27 -5.09
C SER A 211 2.70 -0.80 -6.10
N ASP A 212 3.38 -0.84 -7.24
CA ASP A 212 3.34 -1.95 -8.19
C ASP A 212 4.59 -2.82 -8.01
N PHE A 213 4.38 -4.09 -7.68
CA PHE A 213 5.43 -5.10 -7.51
C PHE A 213 5.58 -6.02 -8.74
N GLY A 214 4.86 -5.74 -9.82
CA GLY A 214 5.01 -6.42 -11.11
C GLY A 214 5.87 -5.65 -12.11
N SER A 215 5.78 -6.09 -13.36
CA SER A 215 6.32 -5.36 -14.51
C SER A 215 5.30 -4.33 -14.98
N ALA A 216 5.35 -3.11 -14.42
CA ALA A 216 4.46 -2.01 -14.76
C ALA A 216 4.70 -1.40 -16.16
N ARG A 217 4.82 -2.23 -17.19
CA ARG A 217 5.05 -1.86 -18.60
C ARG A 217 3.86 -1.17 -19.26
N TRP A 218 2.94 -0.67 -18.46
CA TRP A 218 1.87 0.24 -18.84
C TRP A 218 2.14 1.67 -18.36
N VAL A 219 3.02 1.86 -17.35
CA VAL A 219 3.35 3.17 -16.77
C VAL A 219 4.24 3.95 -17.74
N ASN A 220 3.68 5.01 -18.31
CA ASN A 220 4.36 6.00 -19.13
C ASN A 220 4.26 7.40 -18.50
N LEU A 221 4.86 8.41 -19.14
CA LEU A 221 4.87 9.78 -18.61
C LEU A 221 3.47 10.34 -18.34
N PRO A 222 2.48 10.27 -19.26
CA PRO A 222 1.10 10.73 -18.97
C PRO A 222 0.50 10.11 -17.69
N ILE A 223 0.71 8.82 -17.48
CA ILE A 223 0.22 8.12 -16.29
C ILE A 223 0.93 8.60 -15.03
N LEU A 224 2.27 8.70 -15.05
CA LEU A 224 3.03 9.25 -13.93
C LEU A 224 2.55 10.66 -13.56
N MET A 225 2.29 11.49 -14.58
CA MET A 225 1.79 12.86 -14.40
C MET A 225 0.36 12.91 -13.83
N SER A 226 -0.47 11.89 -14.09
CA SER A 226 -1.81 11.76 -13.51
C SER A 226 -1.79 11.42 -12.02
N MET A 227 -0.73 10.77 -11.51
CA MET A 227 -0.58 10.40 -10.09
C MET A 227 -0.18 11.59 -9.19
N ASN A 228 -0.75 12.76 -9.43
CA ASN A 228 -0.37 14.03 -8.79
C ASN A 228 -0.91 14.19 -7.35
N THR A 229 -1.75 13.27 -6.89
CA THR A 229 -2.31 13.20 -5.53
C THR A 229 -1.56 12.21 -4.63
N CYS A 230 -0.55 11.50 -5.15
CA CYS A 230 0.18 10.46 -4.42
C CYS A 230 1.41 11.02 -3.69
N LYS A 231 1.62 10.68 -2.41
CA LYS A 231 2.84 11.05 -1.70
C LYS A 231 4.00 10.12 -2.04
N LYS A 232 3.73 8.81 -2.15
CA LYS A 232 4.78 7.80 -2.38
C LYS A 232 4.41 6.90 -3.55
N LEU A 233 5.31 6.81 -4.52
CA LEU A 233 5.16 6.01 -5.71
C LEU A 233 6.28 4.97 -5.79
N TYR A 234 5.90 3.70 -5.91
CA TYR A 234 6.78 2.61 -6.32
C TYR A 234 6.15 1.94 -7.55
N LEU A 235 6.80 2.05 -8.70
CA LEU A 235 6.19 1.75 -9.99
C LEU A 235 6.78 0.51 -10.69
N GLY A 236 7.57 -0.32 -10.00
CA GLY A 236 8.19 -1.49 -10.65
C GLY A 236 8.94 -1.14 -11.94
N VAL A 237 8.94 -2.05 -12.93
CA VAL A 237 9.54 -1.81 -14.26
C VAL A 237 8.56 -1.06 -15.17
N SER A 238 8.90 0.18 -15.52
CA SER A 238 8.03 1.08 -16.30
C SER A 238 8.35 1.10 -17.82
N LEU A 239 7.60 1.90 -18.59
CA LEU A 239 7.93 2.31 -19.97
C LEU A 239 8.59 3.70 -20.02
N LEU A 240 8.96 4.28 -18.88
CA LEU A 240 9.61 5.58 -18.86
C LEU A 240 10.98 5.48 -19.55
N SER A 241 11.40 6.59 -20.13
CA SER A 241 12.74 6.79 -20.67
C SER A 241 13.51 7.82 -19.83
N ASN A 242 14.82 7.92 -20.04
CA ASN A 242 15.64 9.01 -19.49
C ASN A 242 15.05 10.40 -19.83
N GLN A 243 14.46 10.56 -21.03
CA GLN A 243 13.81 11.81 -21.44
C GLN A 243 12.50 12.08 -20.68
N ASP A 244 11.70 11.05 -20.41
CA ASP A 244 10.47 11.18 -19.62
C ASP A 244 10.78 11.61 -18.18
N LEU A 245 11.84 11.05 -17.58
CA LEU A 245 12.32 11.47 -16.26
C LEU A 245 12.70 12.95 -16.26
N ASN A 246 13.41 13.44 -17.29
CA ASN A 246 13.75 14.86 -17.40
C ASN A 246 12.50 15.74 -17.48
N VAL A 247 11.51 15.36 -18.30
CA VAL A 247 10.25 16.11 -18.43
C VAL A 247 9.51 16.16 -17.09
N PHE A 248 9.43 15.02 -16.38
CA PHE A 248 8.85 14.95 -15.05
C PHE A 248 9.58 15.86 -14.04
N LEU A 249 10.91 15.77 -13.96
CA LEU A 249 11.74 16.55 -13.02
C LEU A 249 11.66 18.05 -13.32
N ARG A 250 11.63 18.45 -14.59
CA ARG A 250 11.45 19.86 -14.99
C ARG A 250 10.08 20.38 -14.56
N SER A 251 9.03 19.60 -14.81
CA SER A 251 7.67 19.95 -14.38
C SER A 251 7.57 20.07 -12.85
N TRP A 252 8.23 19.16 -12.11
CA TRP A 252 8.30 19.21 -10.65
C TRP A 252 9.07 20.43 -10.17
N LYS A 253 10.24 20.72 -10.76
CA LYS A 253 11.07 21.89 -10.48
C LYS A 253 10.28 23.19 -10.66
N GLU A 254 9.47 23.27 -11.71
CA GLU A 254 8.62 24.44 -12.01
C GLU A 254 7.35 24.53 -11.15
N GLY A 255 7.10 23.55 -10.26
CA GLY A 255 5.90 23.50 -9.43
C GLY A 255 4.62 23.15 -10.20
N LYS A 256 4.76 22.57 -11.40
CA LYS A 256 3.63 22.21 -12.29
C LYS A 256 3.15 20.77 -12.11
N SER A 257 3.95 19.91 -11.49
CA SER A 257 3.58 18.52 -11.17
C SER A 257 3.39 18.31 -9.66
N ASN A 258 3.25 17.06 -9.24
CA ASN A 258 2.89 16.62 -7.89
C ASN A 258 3.62 17.40 -6.77
N SER A 259 2.88 18.28 -6.09
CA SER A 259 3.44 19.19 -5.08
C SER A 259 3.67 18.53 -3.72
N ILE A 260 2.95 17.44 -3.45
CA ILE A 260 2.96 16.70 -2.18
C ILE A 260 3.83 15.44 -2.21
N LEU A 261 4.46 15.15 -3.35
CA LEU A 261 5.37 14.03 -3.55
C LEU A 261 6.45 14.04 -2.47
N GLU A 262 6.61 12.89 -1.82
CA GLU A 262 7.70 12.58 -0.90
C GLU A 262 8.71 11.68 -1.60
N THR A 263 8.23 10.75 -2.44
CA THR A 263 9.09 9.78 -3.11
C THR A 263 8.52 9.24 -4.41
N LEU A 264 9.38 9.11 -5.40
CA LEU A 264 9.18 8.30 -6.59
C LEU A 264 10.33 7.29 -6.70
N ARG A 265 10.01 5.99 -6.80
CA ARG A 265 10.94 4.93 -7.17
C ARG A 265 10.40 4.13 -8.35
N VAL A 266 11.20 3.98 -9.39
CA VAL A 266 10.82 3.29 -10.61
C VAL A 266 12.04 2.67 -11.28
N PHE A 267 11.88 1.47 -11.83
CA PHE A 267 12.90 0.86 -12.69
C PHE A 267 12.64 1.27 -14.13
N VAL A 268 13.67 1.80 -14.77
CA VAL A 268 13.61 2.37 -16.12
C VAL A 268 14.41 1.47 -17.07
N PRO A 269 13.81 0.98 -18.17
CA PRO A 269 14.51 0.14 -19.14
C PRO A 269 15.66 0.88 -19.82
N GLY A 270 16.76 0.16 -20.07
CA GLY A 270 17.95 0.67 -20.73
C GLY A 270 19.05 1.08 -19.76
N GLN A 271 20.08 1.73 -20.32
CA GLN A 271 21.18 2.29 -19.55
C GLN A 271 20.81 3.67 -19.00
N GLU A 272 21.25 3.97 -17.79
CA GLU A 272 21.15 5.32 -17.21
C GLU A 272 21.90 6.33 -18.08
N ASP A 273 21.22 7.43 -18.44
CA ASP A 273 21.83 8.58 -19.11
C ASP A 273 21.55 9.84 -18.29
N TRP A 274 22.39 10.03 -17.27
CA TRP A 274 22.29 11.17 -16.37
C TRP A 274 22.42 12.52 -17.06
N LYS A 275 23.10 12.60 -18.23
CA LYS A 275 23.19 13.84 -19.00
C LYS A 275 21.81 14.22 -19.54
N THR A 276 21.09 13.26 -20.10
CA THR A 276 19.70 13.47 -20.55
C THR A 276 18.76 13.75 -19.37
N VAL A 277 18.83 12.96 -18.30
CA VAL A 277 17.93 13.12 -17.15
C VAL A 277 18.09 14.48 -16.46
N LEU A 278 19.33 14.97 -16.30
CA LEU A 278 19.63 16.17 -15.52
C LEU A 278 19.68 17.48 -16.33
N ASN A 279 19.63 17.40 -17.66
CA ASN A 279 19.77 18.54 -18.55
C ASN A 279 18.79 19.69 -18.23
N GLY A 280 19.34 20.88 -17.94
CA GLY A 280 18.57 22.10 -17.72
C GLY A 280 17.85 22.15 -16.36
N LEU A 281 18.25 21.32 -15.40
CA LEU A 281 17.68 21.32 -14.05
C LEU A 281 18.46 22.19 -13.06
N GLY A 282 19.65 22.69 -13.41
CA GLY A 282 20.57 23.36 -12.48
C GLY A 282 20.91 22.45 -11.30
N ALA A 283 21.23 21.19 -11.60
CA ALA A 283 21.37 20.13 -10.62
C ALA A 283 22.67 20.28 -9.82
N VAL A 284 22.62 20.03 -8.50
CA VAL A 284 23.80 20.09 -7.62
C VAL A 284 24.13 18.69 -7.12
N VAL A 285 25.26 18.15 -7.59
CA VAL A 285 25.76 16.84 -7.18
C VAL A 285 26.47 16.95 -5.85
N ARG A 286 25.98 16.20 -4.86
CA ARG A 286 26.56 16.09 -3.54
C ARG A 286 27.56 14.95 -3.50
N HIS A 287 28.76 15.25 -3.03
CA HIS A 287 29.80 14.26 -2.88
C HIS A 287 29.38 13.17 -1.86
N PRO A 288 29.53 11.87 -2.18
CA PRO A 288 29.06 10.78 -1.32
C PRO A 288 29.77 10.73 0.03
N THR A 289 31.04 11.14 0.10
CA THR A 289 31.78 11.21 1.37
C THR A 289 31.44 12.42 2.22
N GLN A 290 30.57 13.33 1.75
CA GLN A 290 30.28 14.58 2.46
C GLN A 290 28.84 14.64 2.99
N VAL A 291 27.92 13.95 2.31
CA VAL A 291 26.49 14.02 2.60
C VAL A 291 25.92 12.62 2.77
N THR A 292 25.32 12.34 3.92
CA THR A 292 24.48 11.16 4.14
C THR A 292 23.03 11.58 4.30
N ARG A 293 22.11 10.81 3.72
CA ARG A 293 20.67 11.05 3.80
C ARG A 293 19.96 9.78 4.23
N CYS A 294 18.95 9.92 5.09
CA CYS A 294 18.07 8.83 5.47
C CYS A 294 16.70 9.04 4.84
N TYR A 295 16.21 8.06 4.09
CA TYR A 295 14.88 8.04 3.50
C TYR A 295 14.14 6.79 4.01
N ILE A 296 12.94 6.94 4.60
CA ILE A 296 12.18 5.88 5.32
C ILE A 296 12.96 5.25 6.49
N GLU A 297 13.16 5.97 7.60
CA GLU A 297 13.67 5.58 8.94
C GLU A 297 14.97 4.73 9.06
N LYS A 298 15.26 3.82 8.11
CA LYS A 298 16.29 2.79 8.12
C LYS A 298 16.89 2.57 6.73
N VAL A 299 16.75 3.50 5.78
CA VAL A 299 17.42 3.39 4.48
C VAL A 299 18.28 4.62 4.24
N TRP A 300 19.59 4.42 4.20
CA TRP A 300 20.59 5.45 4.06
C TRP A 300 21.19 5.44 2.66
N PHE A 301 21.48 6.63 2.13
CA PHE A 301 22.25 6.79 0.92
C PHE A 301 23.22 7.96 1.02
N TYR A 302 24.25 7.91 0.19
CA TYR A 302 25.41 8.79 0.25
C TYR A 302 25.41 9.70 -0.99
N GLY A 303 25.46 11.02 -0.76
CA GLY A 303 25.46 12.03 -1.82
C GLY A 303 24.07 12.29 -2.43
N GLY A 304 24.00 12.15 -3.75
CA GLY A 304 22.80 12.39 -4.57
C GLY A 304 22.83 13.71 -5.35
N VAL A 305 21.84 13.92 -6.21
CA VAL A 305 21.70 15.13 -7.03
C VAL A 305 20.53 15.96 -6.56
N ASP A 306 20.81 17.13 -6.01
CA ASP A 306 19.79 18.07 -5.56
C ASP A 306 19.25 18.88 -6.73
N ILE A 307 17.92 18.98 -6.79
CA ILE A 307 17.15 19.82 -7.69
C ILE A 307 16.25 20.69 -6.82
N GLN A 308 16.40 22.00 -6.94
CA GLN A 308 15.59 22.96 -6.21
C GLN A 308 14.36 23.37 -7.03
N ARG A 309 13.18 23.18 -6.42
CA ARG A 309 11.89 23.65 -6.94
C ARG A 309 11.74 25.16 -6.79
N VAL A 310 10.83 25.77 -7.57
CA VAL A 310 10.52 27.20 -7.55
C VAL A 310 10.17 27.77 -6.18
N ASP A 311 9.65 26.95 -5.26
CA ASP A 311 9.32 27.34 -3.88
C ASP A 311 10.45 27.12 -2.87
N GLY A 312 11.62 26.66 -3.33
CA GLY A 312 12.78 26.36 -2.49
C GLY A 312 12.84 24.92 -1.97
N THR A 313 11.81 24.10 -2.20
CA THR A 313 11.83 22.68 -1.82
C THR A 313 12.95 21.94 -2.57
N ILE A 314 13.70 21.08 -1.86
CA ILE A 314 14.78 20.27 -2.44
C ILE A 314 14.29 18.86 -2.70
N GLY A 315 14.46 18.40 -3.93
CA GLY A 315 14.32 17.00 -4.32
C GLY A 315 15.70 16.44 -4.67
N THR A 316 15.99 15.22 -4.24
CA THR A 316 17.27 14.55 -4.50
C THR A 316 17.04 13.30 -5.33
N VAL A 317 17.73 13.21 -6.46
CA VAL A 317 17.85 11.98 -7.24
C VAL A 317 18.99 11.14 -6.67
N MET A 318 18.75 9.87 -6.43
CA MET A 318 19.79 8.93 -6.05
C MET A 318 20.67 8.59 -7.26
N TRP A 319 21.96 8.87 -7.16
CA TRP A 319 22.93 8.59 -8.24
C TRP A 319 23.51 7.19 -8.10
N THR A 320 23.90 6.79 -6.90
CA THR A 320 24.79 5.65 -6.69
C THR A 320 24.08 4.32 -6.41
N HIS A 321 22.74 4.28 -6.48
CA HIS A 321 21.88 3.09 -6.32
C HIS A 321 22.10 2.25 -5.05
N TYR A 322 22.93 2.73 -4.11
CA TYR A 322 23.28 2.02 -2.88
C TYR A 322 22.37 2.44 -1.74
N LEU A 323 21.74 1.44 -1.11
CA LEU A 323 20.80 1.59 -0.01
C LEU A 323 21.34 0.79 1.17
N GLU A 324 21.60 1.44 2.30
CA GLU A 324 22.13 0.77 3.50
C GLU A 324 21.17 0.86 4.68
N ARG A 325 21.15 -0.18 5.52
CA ARG A 325 20.27 -0.23 6.70
C ARG A 325 20.93 0.29 7.99
N ASP A 326 22.25 0.44 7.97
CA ASP A 326 23.02 1.04 9.06
C ASP A 326 23.53 2.44 8.68
N LYS A 327 23.42 3.34 9.66
CA LYS A 327 23.86 4.74 9.62
C LYS A 327 25.39 4.88 9.67
N HIS A 328 26.07 3.90 10.26
CA HIS A 328 27.47 4.02 10.67
C HIS A 328 28.47 3.27 9.77
N GLU A 329 28.01 2.78 8.62
CA GLU A 329 28.85 1.99 7.74
C GLU A 329 29.72 2.86 6.83
N LYS A 330 30.95 2.40 6.58
CA LYS A 330 31.87 3.06 5.65
C LYS A 330 31.34 2.93 4.22
N ILE A 331 31.62 3.92 3.38
CA ILE A 331 31.22 3.90 1.97
C ILE A 331 32.01 2.79 1.24
N PRO A 332 31.37 1.82 0.56
CA PRO A 332 32.10 0.80 -0.18
C PRO A 332 33.02 1.39 -1.25
N LYS A 333 34.22 0.82 -1.41
CA LYS A 333 35.25 1.34 -2.33
C LYS A 333 34.73 1.52 -3.75
N ASN A 334 34.04 0.50 -4.25
CA ASN A 334 33.50 0.48 -5.60
C ASN A 334 32.41 1.55 -5.84
N LEU A 335 31.69 1.98 -4.79
CA LEU A 335 30.72 3.09 -4.89
C LEU A 335 31.43 4.43 -5.11
N PHE A 336 32.48 4.65 -4.34
CA PHE A 336 33.30 5.86 -4.41
C PHE A 336 34.02 5.96 -5.76
N GLU A 337 34.64 4.85 -6.22
CA GLU A 337 35.31 4.81 -7.53
C GLU A 337 34.33 5.03 -8.69
N ALA A 338 33.13 4.45 -8.63
CA ALA A 338 32.10 4.69 -9.63
C ALA A 338 31.69 6.17 -9.69
N PHE A 339 31.49 6.79 -8.53
CA PHE A 339 31.19 8.22 -8.45
C PHE A 339 32.31 9.09 -9.04
N GLU A 340 33.57 8.88 -8.64
CA GLU A 340 34.70 9.66 -9.13
C GLU A 340 34.92 9.49 -10.63
N LYS A 341 34.75 8.27 -11.16
CA LYS A 341 34.78 8.02 -12.60
C LYS A 341 33.70 8.83 -13.32
N THR A 342 32.45 8.77 -12.84
CA THR A 342 31.37 9.53 -13.46
C THR A 342 31.59 11.03 -13.33
N LYS A 343 32.07 11.54 -12.19
CA LYS A 343 32.45 12.95 -12.03
C LYS A 343 33.47 13.37 -13.10
N GLN A 344 34.52 12.58 -13.33
CA GLN A 344 35.52 12.86 -14.37
C GLN A 344 34.94 12.90 -15.79
N GLU A 345 33.95 12.05 -16.11
CA GLU A 345 33.25 12.05 -17.41
C GLU A 345 32.41 13.32 -17.65
N TRP A 346 32.13 14.09 -16.60
CA TRP A 346 31.38 15.34 -16.63
C TRP A 346 32.26 16.59 -16.57
N VAL A 347 33.48 16.47 -16.05
CA VAL A 347 34.45 17.59 -16.03
C VAL A 347 34.76 18.02 -17.47
N GLY A 348 34.58 19.32 -17.76
CA GLY A 348 34.86 19.90 -19.08
C GLY A 348 33.74 19.73 -20.11
N THR A 349 32.57 19.20 -19.70
CA THR A 349 31.36 19.22 -20.54
C THR A 349 30.58 20.52 -20.35
N ASP A 350 29.89 21.00 -21.39
CA ASP A 350 29.01 22.19 -21.32
C ASP A 350 27.69 21.81 -20.62
N SER A 351 27.79 21.50 -19.33
CA SER A 351 26.71 21.02 -18.48
C SER A 351 26.38 22.05 -17.40
N ASP A 352 25.10 22.23 -17.10
CA ASP A 352 24.60 23.09 -16.02
C ASP A 352 24.67 22.42 -14.63
N VAL A 353 25.26 21.22 -14.55
CA VAL A 353 25.40 20.44 -13.33
C VAL A 353 26.64 20.87 -12.54
N VAL A 354 26.46 21.15 -11.25
CA VAL A 354 27.51 21.62 -10.34
C VAL A 354 27.87 20.52 -9.35
N PHE A 355 29.16 20.22 -9.18
CA PHE A 355 29.64 19.31 -8.14
C PHE A 355 30.03 20.08 -6.87
N GLU A 356 29.49 19.70 -5.72
CA GLU A 356 29.75 20.35 -4.44
C GLU A 356 30.30 19.37 -3.40
N GLU A 357 31.46 19.72 -2.84
CA GLU A 357 32.20 18.96 -1.82
C GLU A 357 32.08 19.64 -0.45
N LYS A 358 30.85 19.92 -0.01
CA LYS A 358 30.60 20.45 1.35
C LYS A 358 29.88 19.42 2.21
N GLY A 359 30.38 19.21 3.42
CA GLY A 359 29.77 18.33 4.41
C GLY A 359 30.78 17.83 5.44
N ASN A 360 30.43 16.72 6.10
CA ASN A 360 31.33 16.03 7.02
C ASN A 360 31.96 14.85 6.29
N GLU A 361 33.26 14.64 6.48
CA GLU A 361 33.96 13.50 5.88
C GLU A 361 33.46 12.17 6.46
N ILE A 362 33.05 11.29 5.55
CA ILE A 362 32.65 9.90 5.80
C ILE A 362 33.77 8.99 5.31
N GLU A 363 34.17 8.04 6.13
CA GLU A 363 35.22 7.09 5.76
C GLU A 363 34.80 6.17 4.61
N VAL A 364 35.74 5.90 3.71
CA VAL A 364 35.60 4.91 2.63
C VAL A 364 36.18 3.58 3.12
N SER A 365 35.45 2.50 2.92
CA SER A 365 35.88 1.13 3.18
C SER A 365 36.84 0.66 2.10
N ASP A 366 37.77 -0.22 2.44
CA ASP A 366 38.55 -0.97 1.44
C ASP A 366 37.74 -2.12 0.82
N GLU A 367 36.58 -2.44 1.39
CA GLU A 367 35.69 -3.51 0.94
C GLU A 367 34.80 -3.06 -0.22
N GLU A 368 34.63 -3.95 -1.21
CA GLU A 368 33.64 -3.83 -2.27
C GLU A 368 32.33 -4.51 -1.86
N LYS A 369 31.20 -3.88 -2.18
CA LYS A 369 29.87 -4.49 -1.99
C LYS A 369 29.16 -4.70 -3.33
N VAL A 370 28.38 -5.77 -3.43
CA VAL A 370 27.53 -6.01 -4.61
C VAL A 370 26.36 -5.02 -4.58
N ILE A 371 26.40 -4.02 -5.46
CA ILE A 371 25.36 -2.97 -5.57
C ILE A 371 24.12 -3.48 -6.35
N LYS A 372 24.28 -4.52 -7.17
CA LYS A 372 23.32 -4.90 -8.23
C LYS A 372 22.29 -5.97 -7.88
N GLU A 373 22.25 -6.51 -6.66
CA GLU A 373 21.62 -7.81 -6.40
C GLU A 373 20.09 -7.90 -6.63
N TYR A 374 19.39 -6.81 -6.93
CA TYR A 374 17.93 -6.83 -7.13
C TYR A 374 17.40 -5.95 -8.27
N LEU A 375 18.23 -5.55 -9.24
CA LEU A 375 17.73 -4.83 -10.41
C LEU A 375 17.15 -5.81 -11.44
N PRO A 376 15.95 -5.56 -11.98
CA PRO A 376 15.45 -6.26 -13.16
C PRO A 376 16.45 -6.14 -14.32
N GLU A 377 16.58 -7.19 -15.14
CA GLU A 377 17.55 -7.21 -16.25
C GLU A 377 17.39 -6.00 -17.18
N ASN A 378 18.52 -5.39 -17.56
CA ASN A 378 18.60 -4.23 -18.45
C ASN A 378 17.78 -3.01 -17.98
N CYS A 379 17.63 -2.81 -16.67
CA CYS A 379 17.00 -1.61 -16.09
C CYS A 379 17.94 -0.91 -15.11
N PHE A 380 17.73 0.39 -14.89
CA PHE A 380 18.33 1.14 -13.78
C PHE A 380 17.25 1.61 -12.79
N ASP A 381 17.63 1.79 -11.52
CA ASP A 381 16.74 2.25 -10.44
C ASP A 381 16.72 3.78 -10.39
N PHE A 382 15.64 4.40 -10.81
CA PHE A 382 15.45 5.83 -10.57
C PHE A 382 14.71 6.03 -9.25
N THR A 383 15.40 6.62 -8.27
CA THR A 383 14.80 7.04 -7.00
C THR A 383 14.94 8.54 -6.81
N PHE A 384 13.82 9.21 -6.57
CA PHE A 384 13.73 10.65 -6.30
C PHE A 384 13.01 10.87 -4.96
N VAL A 385 13.64 11.61 -4.06
CA VAL A 385 13.17 11.87 -2.68
C VAL A 385 13.02 13.37 -2.46
N VAL A 386 11.90 13.81 -1.91
CA VAL A 386 11.64 15.22 -1.60
C VAL A 386 11.79 15.46 -0.10
N TRP A 387 12.59 16.46 0.26
CA TRP A 387 12.88 16.83 1.64
C TRP A 387 11.98 18.00 2.07
N LYS A 388 11.33 17.86 3.23
CA LYS A 388 10.46 18.88 3.83
C LYS A 388 11.08 19.43 5.10
#